data_AF-A0A094DFE2-F1
#
_entry.id   AF-A0A094DFE2-F1
#
_cell.length_a   1.000
_cell.length_b   1.000
_cell.length_c   1.000
_cell.angle_alpha   90.00
_cell.angle_beta   90.00
_cell.angle_gamma   90.00
#
_symmetry.space_group_name_H-M   'P 1'
#
loop_
_entity.id
_entity.type
_entity.pdbx_description
1 polymer ?
#
loop_
_entity_poly.entity_id
_entity_poly.type
_entity_poly.pdbx_seq_one_letter_code
_entity_poly.pdbx_strand_id
1 'polypeptide(L)'
;MSNSDDEYTIPLQDQRAFGAGLKRKRVQFVRSSETTTDTISSATSYGHKVSKTYLGLVLPQSSDGVEKQNSKTKTSLAETEPQICETCSLPIPPLPSSTPHAALLAHQLSLPHSHPPSSLPPNRTGVRMLRDQGWDPDARTGLGAHGEGIRYPIKAKEKNDKLGIGATIPKPKRDVLELSRGVGQAKTSQEKENERGKKKKGWVKKTAEDEKRRSDRLQQLFYESEEVSKYLR
;
A
#
# COMPACT_ATOMS: atom_id res chain seq x y z
N MET A 1 -1.59 -2.75 57.19
CA MET A 1 -2.38 -3.72 56.41
C MET A 1 -2.51 -3.15 55.01
N SER A 2 -1.69 -3.67 54.09
CA SER A 2 -1.57 -3.21 52.70
C SER A 2 -2.66 -3.86 51.84
N ASN A 3 -3.65 -3.08 51.41
CA ASN A 3 -4.60 -3.52 50.38
C ASN A 3 -3.94 -3.32 49.02
N SER A 4 -3.41 -4.40 48.44
CA SER A 4 -3.11 -4.46 47.01
C SER A 4 -4.44 -4.76 46.32
N ASP A 5 -5.08 -3.73 45.77
CA ASP A 5 -6.15 -3.93 44.79
C ASP A 5 -5.48 -4.41 43.49
N ASP A 6 -5.35 -5.72 43.36
CA ASP A 6 -4.92 -6.36 42.12
C ASP A 6 -6.07 -6.27 41.11
N GLU A 7 -6.13 -5.15 40.39
CA GLU A 7 -7.09 -4.93 39.31
C GLU A 7 -6.83 -5.91 38.16
N TYR A 8 -7.53 -7.05 38.19
CA TYR A 8 -7.41 -8.14 37.23
C TYR A 8 -7.88 -7.69 35.83
N THR A 9 -6.95 -7.15 35.05
CA THR A 9 -7.20 -6.75 33.67
C THR A 9 -7.16 -7.98 32.76
N ILE A 10 -8.34 -8.46 32.34
CA ILE A 10 -8.48 -9.59 31.42
C ILE A 10 -7.82 -9.24 30.07
N PRO A 11 -6.88 -10.05 29.56
CA PRO A 11 -6.27 -9.85 28.24
C PRO A 11 -7.33 -9.73 27.14
N LEU A 12 -7.07 -8.87 26.14
CA LEU A 12 -8.00 -8.59 25.03
C LEU A 12 -8.45 -9.87 24.27
N GLN A 13 -7.69 -10.95 24.36
CA GLN A 13 -7.98 -12.26 23.79
C GLN A 13 -9.14 -12.98 24.50
N ASP A 14 -9.29 -12.76 25.81
CA ASP A 14 -10.23 -13.45 26.70
C ASP A 14 -11.45 -12.59 27.06
N GLN A 15 -11.45 -11.31 26.66
CA GLN A 15 -12.62 -10.45 26.80
C GLN A 15 -13.76 -10.91 25.89
N ARG A 16 -14.94 -11.17 26.46
CA ARG A 16 -16.16 -11.45 25.70
C ARG A 16 -16.48 -10.26 24.81
N ALA A 17 -16.88 -10.52 23.56
CA ALA A 17 -17.26 -9.48 22.62
C ALA A 17 -18.37 -8.59 23.21
N PHE A 18 -18.12 -7.27 23.26
CA PHE A 18 -19.09 -6.28 23.69
C PHE A 18 -20.40 -6.44 22.90
N GLY A 19 -21.51 -6.72 23.61
CA GLY A 19 -22.84 -6.88 23.01
C GLY A 19 -23.53 -8.22 23.28
N ALA A 20 -22.83 -9.22 23.82
CA ALA A 20 -23.44 -10.46 24.32
C ALA A 20 -24.25 -10.18 25.61
N GLY A 21 -25.46 -9.65 25.46
CA GLY A 21 -26.38 -9.37 26.58
C GLY A 21 -27.36 -8.22 26.35
N LEU A 22 -27.12 -7.34 25.37
CA LEU A 22 -28.03 -6.23 25.07
C LEU A 22 -28.92 -6.61 23.89
N LYS A 23 -30.19 -6.99 24.17
CA LYS A 23 -31.20 -7.24 23.14
C LYS A 23 -31.47 -5.96 22.35
N ARG A 24 -30.79 -5.76 21.22
CA ARG A 24 -31.05 -4.64 20.30
C ARG A 24 -32.16 -5.03 19.34
N LYS A 25 -33.28 -4.30 19.37
CA LYS A 25 -34.33 -4.41 18.35
C LYS A 25 -33.70 -4.09 16.98
N ARG A 26 -33.78 -5.00 16.01
CA ARG A 26 -33.29 -4.76 14.64
C ARG A 26 -34.10 -3.63 14.01
N VAL A 27 -33.40 -2.66 13.41
CA VAL A 27 -34.03 -1.65 12.55
C VAL A 27 -34.29 -2.29 11.18
N GLN A 28 -35.50 -2.14 10.66
CA GLN A 28 -35.89 -2.56 9.32
C GLN A 28 -35.35 -1.54 8.31
N PHE A 29 -34.46 -1.97 7.42
CA PHE A 29 -34.02 -1.13 6.31
C PHE A 29 -35.07 -1.16 5.21
N VAL A 30 -35.75 -0.03 5.01
CA VAL A 30 -36.64 0.16 3.87
C VAL A 30 -35.78 0.45 2.64
N ARG A 31 -36.01 -0.31 1.57
CA ARG A 31 -35.29 -0.16 0.30
C ARG A 31 -35.80 1.10 -0.41
N SER A 32 -34.89 2.00 -0.79
CA SER A 32 -35.23 3.17 -1.60
C SER A 32 -35.79 2.72 -2.95
N SER A 33 -36.89 3.34 -3.39
CA SER A 33 -37.61 3.02 -4.62
C SER A 33 -36.70 2.97 -5.85
N GLU A 34 -37.03 2.05 -6.74
CA GLU A 34 -36.32 1.65 -7.95
C GLU A 34 -35.97 2.83 -8.86
N THR A 35 -34.68 3.16 -8.98
CA THR A 35 -34.16 3.85 -10.16
C THR A 35 -33.74 2.79 -11.16
N THR A 36 -34.55 2.62 -12.20
CA THR A 36 -34.25 1.84 -13.39
C THR A 36 -32.94 2.33 -14.01
N THR A 37 -31.88 1.52 -13.89
CA THR A 37 -30.68 1.68 -14.70
C THR A 37 -30.97 1.11 -16.08
N ASP A 38 -31.31 1.99 -17.02
CA ASP A 38 -31.39 1.64 -18.43
C ASP A 38 -30.01 1.20 -18.90
N THR A 39 -29.85 -0.11 -19.02
CA THR A 39 -28.70 -0.76 -19.62
C THR A 39 -28.86 -0.62 -21.14
N ILE A 40 -28.29 0.44 -21.70
CA ILE A 40 -28.17 0.62 -23.14
C ILE A 40 -27.18 -0.43 -23.65
N SER A 41 -27.74 -1.54 -24.14
CA SER A 41 -27.05 -2.49 -25.00
C SER A 41 -27.19 -2.06 -26.46
N SER A 42 -26.16 -2.36 -27.24
CA SER A 42 -26.09 -2.32 -28.72
C SER A 42 -25.72 -0.99 -29.39
N ALA A 43 -24.40 -0.80 -29.53
CA ALA A 43 -23.82 -0.13 -30.69
C ALA A 43 -22.78 -1.06 -31.34
N THR A 44 -23.23 -2.14 -31.98
CA THR A 44 -22.36 -3.01 -32.79
C THR A 44 -22.80 -2.93 -34.25
N SER A 45 -22.11 -2.12 -35.06
CA SER A 45 -22.16 -2.34 -36.51
C SER A 45 -20.87 -1.95 -37.24
N TYR A 46 -20.14 -0.94 -36.74
CA TYR A 46 -18.89 -0.49 -37.38
C TYR A 46 -17.62 -1.04 -36.70
N GLY A 47 -17.50 -0.91 -35.37
CA GLY A 47 -16.31 -1.37 -34.63
C GLY A 47 -16.05 -2.88 -34.77
N HIS A 48 -17.12 -3.67 -34.89
CA HIS A 48 -17.04 -5.11 -35.06
C HIS A 48 -16.60 -5.54 -36.48
N LYS A 49 -16.73 -4.67 -37.49
CA LYS A 49 -16.22 -4.90 -38.85
C LYS A 49 -14.73 -4.61 -38.91
N VAL A 50 -14.32 -3.49 -38.31
CA VAL A 50 -12.91 -3.11 -38.21
C VAL A 50 -12.12 -4.13 -37.39
N SER A 51 -12.65 -4.61 -36.25
CA SER A 51 -11.96 -5.65 -35.46
C SER A 51 -11.76 -6.94 -36.25
N LYS A 52 -12.74 -7.34 -37.08
CA LYS A 52 -12.68 -8.55 -37.89
C LYS A 52 -11.64 -8.46 -39.02
N THR A 53 -11.44 -7.28 -39.62
CA THR A 53 -10.38 -7.07 -40.61
C THR A 53 -8.99 -7.09 -40.00
N TYR A 54 -8.81 -6.48 -38.82
CA TYR A 54 -7.52 -6.53 -38.12
C TYR A 54 -7.18 -7.95 -37.66
N LEU A 55 -8.17 -8.73 -37.18
CA LEU A 55 -7.94 -10.13 -36.81
C LEU A 55 -7.48 -10.99 -37.98
N GLY A 56 -8.03 -10.80 -39.19
CA GLY A 56 -7.60 -11.56 -40.38
C GLY A 56 -6.20 -11.21 -40.88
N LEU A 57 -5.68 -10.02 -40.54
CA LEU A 57 -4.31 -9.61 -40.87
C LEU A 57 -3.29 -10.14 -39.86
N VAL A 58 -3.67 -10.23 -38.59
CA VAL A 58 -2.77 -10.59 -37.48
C VAL A 58 -2.74 -12.10 -37.25
N LEU A 59 -3.84 -12.80 -37.53
CA LEU A 59 -3.93 -14.26 -37.44
C LEU A 59 -4.01 -14.84 -38.85
N PRO A 60 -2.94 -15.48 -39.38
CA PRO A 60 -3.04 -16.19 -40.65
C PRO A 60 -4.03 -17.34 -40.48
N GLN A 61 -5.23 -17.21 -41.05
CA GLN A 61 -6.19 -18.31 -41.11
C GLN A 61 -5.67 -19.35 -42.10
N SER A 62 -5.34 -20.55 -41.60
CA SER A 62 -5.25 -21.76 -42.41
C SER A 62 -6.66 -22.05 -42.95
N SER A 63 -6.92 -21.65 -44.18
CA SER A 63 -8.15 -22.01 -44.88
C SER A 63 -8.05 -23.46 -45.32
N ASP A 64 -8.73 -24.34 -44.60
CA ASP A 64 -9.16 -25.63 -45.12
C ASP A 64 -10.14 -25.43 -46.27
N GLY A 65 -9.84 -26.08 -47.40
CA GLY A 65 -10.82 -26.34 -48.46
C GLY A 65 -10.30 -26.35 -49.89
N VAL A 66 -9.46 -27.32 -50.28
CA VAL A 66 -9.52 -28.00 -51.60
C VAL A 66 -9.09 -29.46 -51.45
N GLU A 67 -9.91 -30.37 -52.00
CA GLU A 67 -9.80 -31.82 -51.99
C GLU A 67 -8.47 -32.41 -52.50
N LYS A 68 -8.09 -33.58 -51.94
CA LYS A 68 -7.72 -34.76 -52.74
C LYS A 68 -7.87 -36.05 -51.94
N GLN A 69 -8.40 -37.06 -52.63
CA GLN A 69 -8.71 -38.39 -52.15
C GLN A 69 -7.48 -39.24 -51.82
N ASN A 70 -7.69 -40.16 -50.88
CA ASN A 70 -7.18 -41.53 -50.83
C ASN A 70 -5.68 -41.76 -50.58
N SER A 71 -5.34 -42.28 -49.40
CA SER A 71 -5.07 -43.72 -49.22
C SER A 71 -4.43 -44.01 -47.86
N LYS A 72 -4.92 -45.10 -47.26
CA LYS A 72 -4.44 -45.72 -46.04
C LYS A 72 -3.17 -46.52 -46.34
N THR A 73 -2.01 -46.07 -45.87
CA THR A 73 -0.82 -46.93 -45.72
C THR A 73 -0.08 -46.58 -44.43
N LYS A 74 -0.05 -47.55 -43.53
CA LYS A 74 0.80 -47.57 -42.34
C LYS A 74 2.27 -47.67 -42.80
N THR A 75 3.10 -46.68 -42.49
CA THR A 75 4.54 -46.86 -42.30
C THR A 75 5.05 -45.79 -41.34
N SER A 76 5.64 -46.25 -40.24
CA SER A 76 6.23 -45.48 -39.15
C SER A 76 7.43 -44.63 -39.61
N LEU A 77 7.32 -43.31 -39.44
CA LEU A 77 8.46 -42.39 -39.30
C LEU A 77 7.99 -41.31 -38.32
N ALA A 78 8.65 -41.23 -37.16
CA ALA A 78 8.23 -40.41 -36.03
C ALA A 78 8.43 -38.92 -36.33
N GLU A 79 7.37 -38.27 -36.78
CA GLU A 79 7.22 -36.82 -36.79
C GLU A 79 6.46 -36.44 -35.52
N THR A 80 7.19 -36.31 -34.40
CA THR A 80 6.61 -35.89 -33.13
C THR A 80 6.25 -34.41 -33.22
N GLU A 81 4.95 -34.12 -33.27
CA GLU A 81 4.40 -32.81 -32.94
C GLU A 81 4.99 -32.33 -31.60
N PRO A 82 5.33 -31.04 -31.46
CA PRO A 82 5.93 -30.54 -30.24
C PRO A 82 4.94 -30.73 -29.10
N GLN A 83 5.29 -31.56 -28.11
CA GLN A 83 4.48 -31.67 -26.90
C GLN A 83 4.53 -30.32 -26.18
N ILE A 84 3.37 -29.67 -26.04
CA ILE A 84 3.24 -28.39 -25.35
C ILE A 84 3.01 -28.68 -23.86
N CYS A 85 3.71 -27.97 -22.98
CA CYS A 85 3.49 -28.09 -21.54
C CYS A 85 2.23 -27.31 -21.11
N GLU A 86 1.35 -27.95 -20.34
CA GLU A 86 0.11 -27.35 -19.81
C GLU A 86 0.38 -26.15 -18.87
N THR A 87 1.48 -26.19 -18.12
CA THR A 87 1.81 -25.16 -17.12
C THR A 87 2.37 -23.88 -17.76
N CYS A 88 3.28 -24.01 -18.72
CA CYS A 88 3.99 -22.87 -19.29
C CYS A 88 3.62 -22.57 -20.74
N SER A 89 2.77 -23.39 -21.38
CA SER A 89 2.36 -23.25 -22.79
C SER A 89 3.54 -23.11 -23.77
N LEU A 90 4.68 -23.72 -23.45
CA LEU A 90 5.88 -23.73 -24.29
C LEU A 90 6.11 -25.13 -24.86
N PRO A 91 6.69 -25.22 -26.07
CA PRO A 91 7.07 -26.50 -26.65
C PRO A 91 8.17 -27.16 -25.81
N ILE A 92 7.99 -28.43 -25.47
CA ILE A 92 8.98 -29.25 -24.78
C ILE A 92 10.08 -29.59 -25.81
N PRO A 93 11.35 -29.24 -25.56
CA PRO A 93 12.43 -29.58 -26.47
C PRO A 93 12.56 -31.11 -26.57
N PRO A 94 12.78 -31.67 -27.77
CA PRO A 94 12.98 -33.10 -27.95
C PRO A 94 14.21 -33.58 -27.18
N LEU A 95 14.13 -34.75 -26.54
CA LEU A 95 15.26 -35.42 -25.86
C LEU A 95 16.44 -35.54 -26.86
N PRO A 96 17.69 -35.15 -26.53
CA PRO A 96 18.38 -35.41 -25.26
C PRO A 96 18.91 -34.14 -24.58
N SER A 97 18.02 -33.19 -24.27
CA SER A 97 18.37 -32.10 -23.37
C SER A 97 18.66 -32.69 -21.97
N SER A 98 19.92 -32.62 -21.53
CA SER A 98 20.38 -33.03 -20.19
C SER A 98 19.52 -32.46 -19.05
N THR A 99 18.87 -31.32 -19.29
CA THR A 99 17.91 -30.72 -18.35
C THR A 99 16.47 -31.01 -18.78
N PRO A 100 15.62 -31.59 -17.90
CA PRO A 100 14.22 -31.73 -18.21
C PRO A 100 13.59 -30.35 -18.37
N HIS A 101 12.61 -30.22 -19.27
CA HIS A 101 11.85 -28.98 -19.45
C HIS A 101 11.32 -28.41 -18.11
N ALA A 102 10.96 -29.29 -17.18
CA ALA A 102 10.51 -28.93 -15.83
C ALA A 102 11.57 -28.16 -15.01
N ALA A 103 12.87 -28.39 -15.24
CA ALA A 103 13.95 -27.68 -14.55
C ALA A 103 14.29 -26.32 -15.18
N LEU A 104 13.74 -26.01 -16.36
CA LEU A 104 13.96 -24.72 -17.01
C LEU A 104 13.30 -23.60 -16.21
N LEU A 105 13.99 -22.46 -16.11
CA LEU A 105 13.51 -21.28 -15.39
C LEU A 105 12.12 -20.84 -15.88
N ALA A 106 11.83 -20.94 -17.18
CA ALA A 106 10.53 -20.60 -17.73
C ALA A 106 9.40 -21.46 -17.14
N HIS A 107 9.64 -22.78 -16.99
CA HIS A 107 8.68 -23.69 -16.36
C HIS A 107 8.56 -23.39 -14.85
N GLN A 108 9.70 -23.23 -14.16
CA GLN A 108 9.73 -22.94 -12.73
C GLN A 108 9.02 -21.62 -12.37
N LEU A 109 9.15 -20.59 -13.21
CA LEU A 109 8.48 -19.30 -13.04
C LEU A 109 6.98 -19.32 -13.42
N SER A 110 6.54 -20.32 -14.19
CA SER A 110 5.12 -20.49 -14.54
C SER A 110 4.32 -21.28 -13.50
N LEU A 111 5.00 -22.00 -12.59
CA LEU A 111 4.34 -22.77 -11.54
C LEU A 111 3.56 -21.85 -10.59
N PRO A 112 2.44 -22.33 -10.00
CA PRO A 112 1.78 -21.60 -8.92
C PRO A 112 2.75 -21.49 -7.74
N HIS A 113 3.27 -20.29 -7.50
CA HIS A 113 4.23 -20.07 -6.42
C HIS A 113 3.50 -20.10 -5.08
N SER A 114 3.95 -20.95 -4.15
CA SER A 114 3.50 -20.87 -2.77
C SER A 114 3.83 -19.49 -2.21
N HIS A 115 2.81 -18.78 -1.72
CA HIS A 115 3.03 -17.50 -1.06
C HIS A 115 3.40 -17.72 0.40
N PRO A 116 4.28 -16.87 0.98
CA PRO A 116 4.53 -16.92 2.40
C PRO A 116 3.20 -16.69 3.15
N PRO A 117 2.97 -17.41 4.26
CA PRO A 117 1.76 -17.23 5.04
C PRO A 117 1.68 -15.79 5.52
N SER A 118 0.45 -15.30 5.67
CA SER A 118 0.18 -13.96 6.17
C SER A 118 0.81 -13.74 7.55
N SER A 119 1.32 -12.54 7.77
CA SER A 119 1.89 -12.13 9.06
C SER A 119 0.83 -12.00 10.18
N LEU A 120 -0.43 -12.32 9.90
CA LEU A 120 -1.53 -12.21 10.86
C LEU A 120 -1.62 -13.48 11.69
N PRO A 121 -1.44 -13.41 13.02
CA PRO A 121 -1.51 -14.61 13.83
C PRO A 121 -2.94 -15.17 13.85
N PRO A 122 -3.11 -16.50 13.68
CA PRO A 122 -4.42 -17.13 13.55
C PRO A 122 -5.28 -17.06 14.82
N ASN A 123 -4.65 -16.85 15.98
CA ASN A 123 -5.31 -16.81 17.29
C ASN A 123 -5.99 -15.47 17.62
N ARG A 124 -5.78 -14.41 16.83
CA ARG A 124 -6.45 -13.13 17.04
C ARG A 124 -7.95 -13.29 16.79
N THR A 125 -8.76 -12.83 17.73
CA THR A 125 -10.23 -12.91 17.69
C THR A 125 -10.82 -12.38 16.38
N GLY A 126 -10.34 -11.24 15.90
CA GLY A 126 -10.79 -10.66 14.63
C GLY A 126 -10.46 -11.53 13.40
N VAL A 127 -9.28 -12.16 13.37
CA VAL A 127 -8.88 -13.06 12.27
C VAL A 127 -9.70 -14.36 12.33
N ARG A 128 -9.93 -14.90 13.54
CA ARG A 128 -10.79 -16.07 13.73
C ARG A 128 -12.21 -15.82 13.23
N MET A 129 -12.81 -14.70 13.64
CA MET A 129 -14.16 -14.33 13.23
C MET A 129 -14.28 -14.16 11.71
N LEU A 130 -13.24 -13.62 11.04
CA LEU A 130 -13.23 -13.51 9.59
C LEU A 130 -13.11 -14.89 8.91
N ARG A 131 -12.26 -15.79 9.42
CA ARG A 131 -12.18 -17.17 8.91
C ARG A 131 -13.48 -17.94 9.08
N ASP A 132 -14.17 -17.76 10.20
CA ASP A 132 -15.47 -18.39 10.45
C ASP A 132 -16.53 -17.94 9.41
N GLN A 133 -16.34 -16.76 8.81
CA GLN A 133 -17.16 -16.24 7.71
C GLN A 133 -16.63 -16.61 6.32
N GLY A 134 -15.64 -17.50 6.23
CA GLY A 134 -15.05 -17.96 4.97
C GLY A 134 -14.00 -17.01 4.37
N TRP A 135 -13.48 -16.05 5.13
CA TRP A 135 -12.37 -15.22 4.66
C TRP A 135 -11.02 -15.85 4.97
N ASP A 136 -10.23 -16.09 3.92
CA ASP A 136 -8.88 -16.63 4.03
C ASP A 136 -7.81 -15.54 3.99
N PRO A 137 -6.91 -15.48 4.97
CA PRO A 137 -5.88 -14.44 5.03
C PRO A 137 -4.78 -14.63 3.95
N ASP A 138 -4.61 -15.86 3.46
CA ASP A 138 -3.59 -16.21 2.47
C ASP A 138 -4.13 -16.23 1.03
N ALA A 139 -5.46 -16.13 0.85
CA ALA A 139 -6.11 -16.12 -0.47
C ALA A 139 -5.80 -14.87 -1.30
N ARG A 140 -5.22 -13.82 -0.69
CA ARG A 140 -4.85 -12.55 -1.37
C ARG A 140 -6.05 -11.86 -2.07
N THR A 141 -7.25 -12.18 -1.65
CA THR A 141 -8.50 -11.56 -2.09
C THR A 141 -8.94 -10.51 -1.09
N GLY A 142 -9.65 -9.49 -1.58
CA GLY A 142 -10.31 -8.52 -0.74
C GLY A 142 -11.53 -9.11 -0.03
N LEU A 143 -12.17 -8.29 0.81
CA LEU A 143 -13.51 -8.59 1.30
C LEU A 143 -14.55 -8.26 0.21
N GLY A 144 -15.67 -8.98 0.15
CA GLY A 144 -16.72 -8.74 -0.85
C GLY A 144 -17.18 -10.03 -1.52
N ALA A 145 -18.23 -9.97 -2.35
CA ALA A 145 -18.81 -11.15 -2.97
C ALA A 145 -17.84 -11.85 -3.93
N HIS A 146 -17.06 -11.08 -4.69
CA HIS A 146 -15.99 -11.58 -5.55
C HIS A 146 -14.60 -11.25 -5.01
N GLY A 147 -14.51 -10.83 -3.74
CA GLY A 147 -13.27 -10.36 -3.13
C GLY A 147 -12.74 -9.05 -3.72
N GLU A 148 -13.63 -8.17 -4.21
CA GLU A 148 -13.25 -6.88 -4.81
C GLU A 148 -12.76 -5.80 -3.83
N GLY A 149 -12.90 -6.02 -2.52
CA GLY A 149 -12.59 -5.02 -1.50
C GLY A 149 -11.10 -4.72 -1.35
N ILE A 150 -10.82 -3.62 -0.66
CA ILE A 150 -9.44 -3.23 -0.34
C ILE A 150 -8.78 -4.29 0.56
N ARG A 151 -7.57 -4.72 0.17
CA ARG A 151 -6.80 -5.74 0.91
C ARG A 151 -5.98 -5.16 2.05
N TYR A 152 -5.53 -3.92 1.88
CA TYR A 152 -4.67 -3.25 2.85
C TYR A 152 -5.35 -1.97 3.34
N PRO A 153 -5.15 -1.59 4.62
CA PRO A 153 -5.64 -0.34 5.14
C PRO A 153 -5.14 0.86 4.31
N ILE A 154 -6.03 1.83 4.11
CA ILE A 154 -5.68 3.08 3.43
C ILE A 154 -4.76 3.87 4.36
N LYS A 155 -3.59 4.27 3.85
CA LYS A 155 -2.64 5.10 4.59
C LYS A 155 -3.12 6.55 4.59
N ALA A 156 -3.48 7.06 5.75
CA ALA A 156 -3.84 8.46 5.92
C ALA A 156 -2.61 9.36 5.75
N LYS A 157 -2.79 10.51 5.10
CA LYS A 157 -1.77 11.57 5.03
C LYS A 157 -2.01 12.54 6.18
N GLU A 158 -1.02 12.67 7.06
CA GLU A 158 -1.07 13.64 8.15
C GLU A 158 -1.08 15.07 7.60
N LYS A 159 -1.99 15.88 8.15
CA LYS A 159 -2.05 17.31 7.87
C LYS A 159 -1.38 18.06 9.02
N ASN A 160 -0.17 18.53 8.79
CA ASN A 160 0.59 19.32 9.78
C ASN A 160 0.26 20.82 9.72
N ASP A 161 -0.57 21.24 8.76
CA ASP A 161 -0.94 22.64 8.56
C ASP A 161 -2.14 23.03 9.44
N LYS A 162 -2.07 24.23 10.04
CA LYS A 162 -3.18 24.84 10.79
C LYS A 162 -4.28 25.44 9.89
N LEU A 163 -4.11 25.38 8.57
CA LEU A 163 -5.06 25.95 7.62
C LEU A 163 -6.33 25.10 7.56
N GLY A 164 -7.42 25.68 7.06
CA GLY A 164 -8.67 24.95 6.81
C GLY A 164 -8.49 23.79 5.82
N ILE A 165 -9.37 22.79 5.83
CA ILE A 165 -9.39 21.75 4.78
C ILE A 165 -9.74 22.44 3.46
N GLY A 166 -8.96 22.21 2.40
CA GLY A 166 -9.13 22.88 1.11
C GLY A 166 -8.44 24.24 0.97
N ALA A 167 -7.87 24.81 2.04
CA ALA A 167 -7.07 26.03 1.94
C ALA A 167 -5.70 25.71 1.31
N THR A 168 -5.50 26.13 0.07
CA THR A 168 -4.21 26.01 -0.62
C THR A 168 -3.35 27.24 -0.36
N ILE A 169 -2.14 27.05 0.16
CA ILE A 169 -1.15 28.13 0.15
C ILE A 169 -0.79 28.40 -1.32
N PRO A 170 -0.91 29.63 -1.83
CA PRO A 170 -0.42 29.94 -3.16
C PRO A 170 1.06 29.58 -3.20
N LYS A 171 1.43 28.62 -4.06
CA LYS A 171 2.83 28.26 -4.26
C LYS A 171 3.52 29.54 -4.74
N PRO A 172 4.57 30.04 -4.04
CA PRO A 172 5.30 31.18 -4.55
C PRO A 172 5.81 30.82 -5.94
N LYS A 173 5.56 31.71 -6.91
CA LYS A 173 6.16 31.59 -8.24
C LYS A 173 7.67 31.67 -8.02
N ARG A 174 8.31 30.51 -8.02
CA ARG A 174 9.74 30.36 -8.09
C ARG A 174 10.14 30.94 -9.44
N ASP A 175 10.66 32.17 -9.42
CA ASP A 175 11.40 32.68 -10.55
C ASP A 175 12.45 31.65 -10.90
N VAL A 176 12.49 31.35 -12.19
CA VAL A 176 13.30 30.31 -12.81
C VAL A 176 14.75 30.63 -12.50
N LEU A 177 15.32 30.00 -11.47
CA LEU A 177 16.73 29.63 -11.33
C LEU A 177 16.90 28.88 -10.00
N GLU A 178 17.45 27.67 -10.12
CA GLU A 178 17.84 26.74 -9.05
C GLU A 178 16.71 25.97 -8.32
N LEU A 179 16.70 24.65 -8.53
CA LEU A 179 16.82 23.62 -7.47
C LEU A 179 16.23 22.28 -7.94
N SER A 180 17.01 21.56 -8.75
CA SER A 180 17.02 20.10 -8.72
C SER A 180 17.68 19.66 -7.41
N ARG A 181 16.92 19.61 -6.30
CA ARG A 181 17.31 18.86 -5.09
C ARG A 181 16.10 18.62 -4.20
N GLY A 182 15.61 17.36 -4.26
CA GLY A 182 14.89 16.68 -3.19
C GLY A 182 13.68 17.40 -2.61
N VAL A 183 12.48 16.96 -3.04
CA VAL A 183 11.20 17.23 -2.38
C VAL A 183 11.20 16.52 -1.02
N GLY A 184 11.87 17.12 -0.05
CA GLY A 184 11.90 16.70 1.34
C GLY A 184 11.78 17.95 2.19
N GLN A 185 10.60 18.14 2.77
CA GLN A 185 10.27 19.07 3.85
C GLN A 185 11.06 20.38 3.82
N ALA A 186 10.44 21.42 3.26
CA ALA A 186 10.85 22.79 3.49
C ALA A 186 10.61 23.13 4.97
N LYS A 187 11.50 22.69 5.87
CA LYS A 187 11.72 23.42 7.12
C LYS A 187 11.94 24.86 6.71
N THR A 188 11.21 25.79 7.33
CA THR A 188 11.37 27.22 7.07
C THR A 188 12.84 27.56 7.15
N SER A 189 13.33 28.45 6.27
CA SER A 189 14.76 28.78 6.18
C SER A 189 15.38 29.09 7.56
N GLN A 190 14.58 29.72 8.43
CA GLN A 190 14.91 30.05 9.81
C GLN A 190 15.18 28.84 10.72
N GLU A 191 14.41 27.75 10.60
CA GLU A 191 14.62 26.57 11.43
C GLU A 191 15.91 25.83 11.04
N LYS A 192 16.22 25.77 9.74
CA LYS A 192 17.50 25.20 9.25
C LYS A 192 18.69 26.04 9.69
N GLU A 193 18.55 27.36 9.73
CA GLU A 193 19.61 28.27 10.17
C GLU A 193 19.87 28.13 11.69
N ASN A 194 18.82 28.07 12.50
CA ASN A 194 18.91 27.86 13.95
C ASN A 194 19.53 26.49 14.30
N GLU A 195 19.15 25.42 13.59
CA GLU A 195 19.70 24.08 13.81
C GLU A 195 21.19 23.98 13.39
N ARG A 196 21.59 24.70 12.33
CA ARG A 196 23.00 24.81 11.91
C ARG A 196 23.83 25.61 12.92
N GLY A 197 23.26 26.65 13.53
CA GLY A 197 23.90 27.42 14.60
C GLY A 197 24.22 26.55 15.83
N LYS A 198 23.27 25.70 16.24
CA LYS A 198 23.42 24.76 17.37
C LYS A 198 24.53 23.73 17.18
N LYS A 199 24.87 23.37 15.93
CA LYS A 199 25.92 22.39 15.60
C LYS A 199 27.33 22.98 15.50
N LYS A 200 27.51 24.30 15.67
CA LYS A 200 28.84 24.94 15.64
C LYS A 200 29.64 24.59 16.90
N LYS A 201 30.91 24.21 16.74
CA LYS A 201 31.83 24.01 17.87
C LYS A 201 31.89 25.29 18.70
N GLY A 202 31.63 25.18 20.01
CA GLY A 202 31.62 26.31 20.94
C GLY A 202 30.25 26.96 21.21
N TRP A 203 29.17 26.53 20.54
CA TRP A 203 27.81 27.05 20.78
C TRP A 203 27.39 26.94 22.26
N VAL A 204 27.64 25.78 22.88
CA VAL A 204 27.29 25.51 24.28
C VAL A 204 28.01 26.45 25.25
N LYS A 205 29.29 26.76 25.00
CA LYS A 205 30.05 27.71 25.84
C LYS A 205 29.50 29.12 25.70
N LYS A 206 29.17 29.53 24.47
CA LYS A 206 28.60 30.86 24.19
C LYS A 206 27.21 31.03 24.83
N THR A 207 26.33 30.03 24.71
CA THR A 207 25.01 30.08 25.33
C THR A 207 25.08 30.12 26.85
N ALA A 208 26.01 29.37 27.47
CA ALA A 208 26.20 29.38 28.92
C ALA A 208 26.76 30.72 29.42
N GLU A 209 27.64 31.36 28.66
CA GLU A 209 28.15 32.71 28.99
C GLU A 209 27.06 33.77 28.85
N ASP A 210 26.23 33.67 27.81
CA ASP A 210 25.07 34.56 27.64
C ASP A 210 24.04 34.37 28.77
N GLU A 211 23.83 33.15 29.25
CA GLU A 211 22.97 32.87 30.42
C GLU A 211 23.53 33.46 31.71
N LYS A 212 24.85 33.35 31.94
CA LYS A 212 25.51 34.01 33.08
C LYS A 212 25.40 35.53 33.02
N ARG A 213 25.63 36.13 31.84
CA ARG A 213 25.45 37.59 31.67
C ARG A 213 24.02 38.03 31.93
N ARG A 214 23.02 37.22 31.55
CA ARG A 214 21.61 37.50 31.84
C ARG A 214 21.31 37.36 33.33
N SER A 215 21.84 36.35 34.00
CA SER A 215 21.66 36.20 35.45
C SER A 215 22.32 37.33 36.23
N ASP A 216 23.54 37.73 35.87
CA ASP A 216 24.26 38.83 36.53
C ASP A 216 23.53 40.16 36.33
N ARG A 217 22.99 40.39 35.13
CA ARG A 217 22.15 41.56 34.84
C ARG A 217 20.87 41.59 35.67
N LEU A 218 20.21 40.45 35.84
CA LEU A 218 19.04 40.35 36.72
C LEU A 218 19.43 40.55 38.18
N GLN A 219 20.56 40.02 38.61
CA GLN A 219 21.06 40.18 39.97
C GLN A 219 21.39 41.64 40.29
N GLN A 220 22.00 42.38 39.35
CA GLN A 220 22.19 43.82 39.46
C GLN A 220 20.83 44.53 39.59
N LEU A 221 19.88 44.27 38.71
CA LEU A 221 18.56 44.93 38.78
C LEU A 221 17.78 44.65 40.08
N PHE A 222 17.94 43.46 40.67
CA PHE A 222 17.22 43.09 41.89
C PHE A 222 17.91 43.51 43.18
N TYR A 223 19.25 43.51 43.21
CA TYR A 223 20.03 43.71 44.44
C TYR A 223 20.85 45.01 44.46
N GLU A 224 20.95 45.73 43.35
CA GLU A 224 21.54 47.07 43.33
C GLU A 224 20.50 48.08 43.81
N SER A 225 20.46 48.30 45.12
CA SER A 225 19.68 49.39 45.70
C SER A 225 20.29 50.74 45.29
N GLU A 226 19.48 51.63 44.69
CA GLU A 226 19.88 52.97 44.25
C GLU A 226 20.52 53.82 45.36
N GLU A 227 20.18 53.53 46.63
CA GLU A 227 20.76 54.20 47.78
C GLU A 227 22.22 53.80 48.02
N VAL A 228 22.59 52.53 47.83
CA VAL A 228 23.96 52.03 48.06
C VAL A 228 24.89 52.42 46.90
N SER A 229 24.39 52.45 45.66
CA SER A 229 25.17 52.87 44.49
C SER A 229 25.53 54.37 44.53
N LYS A 230 24.73 55.20 45.23
CA LYS A 230 25.00 56.62 45.47
C LYS A 230 26.23 56.88 46.36
N TYR A 231 26.57 55.94 47.25
CA TYR A 231 27.68 56.09 48.19
C TYR A 231 28.96 55.33 47.78
N LEU A 232 28.91 54.50 46.75
CA LEU A 232 30.05 53.73 46.24
C LEU A 232 30.83 54.43 45.11
N ARG A 233 30.60 55.73 44.87
CA ARG A 233 31.21 56.51 43.79
C ARG A 233 32.18 57.56 44.28
#